data_AF-A0A965QGF6-F1
#
_entry.id   AF-A0A965QGF6-F1
#
_cell.length_a   1.000
_cell.length_b   1.000
_cell.length_c   1.000
_cell.angle_alpha   90.00
_cell.angle_beta   90.00
_cell.angle_gamma   90.00
#
_symmetry.space_group_name_H-M   'P 1'
#
loop_
_entity.id
_entity.type
_entity.pdbx_description
1 polymer ?
#
loop_
_entity_poly.entity_id
_entity_poly.type
_entity_poly.pdbx_seq_one_letter_code
_entity_poly.pdbx_strand_id
1 'polypeptide(L)'
;MLKFFKNKWFRIPYTILLYAFSIYGFFLTITYFAMKYEWTKDKGMIDSNNRYFQNMHDKYNQSFQIDSISMQKYRYEALNRIIVLNEFYPLNAKYILDAWARNQDEKLTLQMLDAVDLKMKSNQEYRNALQEMRNSKLKKRKTTGLSVFDWMNVGEWKAFRIAVQKDKKCIDSVAKITGVEGRLIVSCLAGEQIRLFNSRRESFKKYISPLQSLVLENNLSYGVTGIKEHTAMNIERYLKDPKSEYYLGKKYEHLLDYDSTQSYINSINDTMSVRLRRLVQFNDHYYSYLYAALFVKQIKMQWERAGFPLDNRPEILASLFNLGYSKSKPKKNPSVGGSNYQVGESQYTFGAVAFEFYYSGELLDVFPYQKKRFDWDTN
;
A
#
# COMPACT_ATOMS: atom_id res chain seq x y z
N MET A 1 -63.45 -61.34 28.91
CA MET A 1 -62.87 -59.98 28.94
C MET A 1 -63.27 -59.12 30.15
N LEU A 2 -64.51 -59.21 30.68
CA LEU A 2 -64.99 -58.33 31.77
C LEU A 2 -64.48 -58.59 33.21
N LYS A 3 -63.76 -59.70 33.48
CA LYS A 3 -63.16 -59.97 34.82
C LYS A 3 -61.78 -59.36 35.03
N PHE A 4 -61.04 -59.06 33.96
CA PHE A 4 -59.67 -58.51 34.04
C PHE A 4 -59.65 -57.05 34.51
N PHE A 5 -60.64 -56.26 34.08
CA PHE A 5 -60.80 -54.85 34.47
C PHE A 5 -61.37 -54.62 35.88
N LYS A 6 -61.77 -55.67 36.60
CA LYS A 6 -62.24 -55.58 38.00
C LYS A 6 -61.14 -55.82 39.04
N ASN A 7 -59.92 -56.21 38.63
CA ASN A 7 -58.80 -56.40 39.56
C ASN A 7 -58.16 -55.04 39.93
N LYS A 8 -58.06 -54.75 41.23
CA LYS A 8 -57.50 -53.49 41.77
C LYS A 8 -56.08 -53.23 41.26
N TRP A 9 -55.30 -54.30 41.03
CA TRP A 9 -53.93 -54.24 40.52
C TRP A 9 -53.80 -53.79 39.06
N PHE A 10 -54.87 -53.87 38.27
CA PHE A 10 -54.88 -53.38 36.89
C PHE A 10 -55.61 -52.04 36.76
N ARG A 11 -56.71 -51.87 37.51
CA ARG A 11 -57.54 -50.66 37.46
C ARG A 11 -56.80 -49.41 37.93
N ILE A 12 -56.06 -49.49 39.03
CA ILE A 12 -55.34 -48.33 39.59
C ILE A 12 -54.25 -47.82 38.62
N PRO A 13 -53.30 -48.65 38.13
CA PRO A 13 -52.30 -48.16 37.18
C PRO A 13 -52.91 -47.71 35.86
N TYR A 14 -53.95 -48.39 35.34
CA TYR A 14 -54.67 -47.95 34.14
C TYR A 14 -55.30 -46.55 34.33
N THR A 15 -55.95 -46.32 35.47
CA THR A 15 -56.56 -45.01 35.76
C THR A 15 -55.51 -43.91 35.94
N ILE A 16 -54.37 -44.20 36.59
CA ILE A 16 -53.25 -43.25 36.71
C ILE A 16 -52.70 -42.92 35.32
N LEU A 17 -52.49 -43.92 34.47
CA LEU A 17 -51.94 -43.75 33.13
C LEU A 17 -52.93 -42.99 32.22
N LEU A 18 -54.23 -43.25 32.35
CA LEU A 18 -55.29 -42.52 31.67
C LEU A 18 -55.28 -41.03 32.05
N TYR A 19 -55.26 -40.71 33.35
CA TYR A 19 -55.22 -39.32 33.80
C TYR A 19 -53.91 -38.63 33.40
N ALA A 20 -52.77 -39.32 33.46
CA ALA A 20 -51.49 -38.77 32.99
C ALA A 20 -51.54 -38.44 31.49
N PHE A 21 -52.11 -39.34 30.67
CA PHE A 21 -52.31 -39.10 29.24
C PHE A 21 -53.29 -37.96 28.97
N SER A 22 -54.39 -37.87 29.72
CA SER A 22 -55.37 -36.78 29.59
C SER A 22 -54.78 -35.42 29.97
N ILE A 23 -53.99 -35.35 31.05
CA ILE A 23 -53.29 -34.12 31.45
C ILE A 23 -52.29 -33.72 30.38
N TYR A 24 -51.49 -34.67 29.88
CA TYR A 24 -50.51 -34.40 28.84
C TYR A 24 -51.17 -33.93 27.53
N GLY A 25 -52.26 -34.59 27.11
CA GLY A 25 -53.07 -34.20 25.96
C GLY A 25 -53.67 -32.80 26.14
N PHE A 26 -54.19 -32.49 27.32
CA PHE A 26 -54.72 -31.17 27.65
C PHE A 26 -53.66 -30.07 27.52
N PHE A 27 -52.47 -30.27 28.08
CA PHE A 27 -51.34 -29.34 27.92
C PHE A 27 -50.97 -29.15 26.45
N LEU A 28 -50.84 -30.23 25.67
CA LEU A 28 -50.53 -30.12 24.24
C LEU A 28 -51.61 -29.38 23.46
N THR A 29 -52.89 -29.62 23.73
CA THR A 29 -53.98 -28.86 23.09
C THR A 29 -53.96 -27.38 23.47
N ILE A 30 -53.73 -27.03 24.74
CA ILE A 30 -53.59 -25.63 25.17
C ILE A 30 -52.40 -24.97 24.49
N THR A 31 -51.24 -25.63 24.45
CA THR A 31 -50.05 -25.09 23.78
C THR A 31 -50.29 -24.94 22.28
N TYR A 32 -50.93 -25.90 21.62
CA TYR A 32 -51.32 -25.80 20.21
C TYR A 32 -52.26 -24.60 19.96
N PHE A 33 -53.28 -24.41 20.81
CA PHE A 33 -54.18 -23.27 20.68
C PHE A 33 -53.51 -21.94 21.02
N ALA A 34 -52.63 -21.89 22.02
CA ALA A 34 -51.84 -20.70 22.34
C ALA A 34 -50.91 -20.30 21.18
N MET A 35 -50.32 -21.26 20.47
CA MET A 35 -49.53 -20.99 19.26
C MET A 35 -50.41 -20.63 18.06
N LYS A 36 -51.50 -21.38 17.81
CA LYS A 36 -52.41 -21.18 16.67
C LYS A 36 -53.15 -19.84 16.70
N TYR A 37 -53.55 -19.40 17.89
CA TYR A 37 -54.21 -18.11 18.11
C TYR A 37 -53.22 -17.02 18.56
N GLU A 38 -51.92 -17.30 18.48
CA GLU A 38 -50.86 -16.32 18.73
C GLU A 38 -50.97 -15.62 20.10
N TRP A 39 -51.43 -16.34 21.13
CA TRP A 39 -51.63 -15.81 22.49
C TRP A 39 -50.33 -15.32 23.13
N THR A 40 -49.17 -15.76 22.61
CA THR A 40 -47.83 -15.32 23.03
C THR A 40 -47.17 -14.41 22.00
N LYS A 41 -47.94 -13.64 21.22
CA LYS A 41 -47.38 -12.56 20.39
C LYS A 41 -46.84 -11.46 21.31
N ASP A 42 -45.54 -11.52 21.59
CA ASP A 42 -44.82 -10.35 22.08
C ASP A 42 -44.98 -9.25 21.03
N LYS A 43 -45.69 -8.18 21.39
CA LYS A 43 -45.70 -6.97 20.56
C LYS A 43 -44.24 -6.54 20.43
N GLY A 44 -43.69 -6.63 19.22
CA GLY A 44 -42.30 -6.28 18.96
C GLY A 44 -41.97 -4.94 19.62
N MET A 45 -40.95 -4.93 20.48
CA MET A 45 -40.56 -3.72 21.21
C MET A 45 -39.89 -2.76 20.24
N ILE A 46 -40.35 -1.49 20.23
CA ILE A 46 -39.68 -0.42 19.49
C ILE A 46 -38.42 -0.03 20.26
N ASP A 47 -37.27 0.00 19.58
CA ASP A 47 -35.99 0.37 20.20
C ASP A 47 -36.03 1.80 20.77
N SER A 48 -35.46 2.00 21.95
CA SER A 48 -35.35 3.32 22.60
C SER A 48 -34.62 4.38 21.76
N ASN A 49 -33.78 3.96 20.82
CA ASN A 49 -33.03 4.79 19.90
C ASN A 49 -33.71 4.93 18.53
N ASN A 50 -34.97 4.51 18.36
CA ASN A 50 -35.69 4.59 17.08
C ASN A 50 -35.63 5.99 16.44
N ARG A 51 -35.78 7.05 17.26
CA ARG A 51 -35.65 8.44 16.79
C ARG A 51 -34.25 8.72 16.21
N TYR A 52 -33.22 8.17 16.81
CA TYR A 52 -31.85 8.32 16.31
C TYR A 52 -31.67 7.60 14.96
N PHE A 53 -32.24 6.40 14.81
CA PHE A 53 -32.20 5.67 13.54
C PHE A 53 -32.89 6.43 12.41
N GLN A 54 -34.05 7.05 12.67
CA GLN A 54 -34.73 7.90 11.70
C GLN A 54 -33.88 9.13 11.33
N ASN A 55 -33.32 9.83 12.31
CA ASN A 55 -32.45 10.98 12.05
C ASN A 55 -31.21 10.61 11.22
N MET A 56 -30.60 9.44 11.47
CA MET A 56 -29.51 8.95 10.64
C MET A 56 -29.98 8.66 9.21
N HIS A 57 -31.14 8.01 9.04
CA HIS A 57 -31.70 7.73 7.73
C HIS A 57 -31.88 9.01 6.91
N ASP A 58 -32.52 10.03 7.48
CA ASP A 58 -32.77 11.31 6.82
C ASP A 58 -31.48 12.04 6.47
N LYS A 59 -30.53 12.10 7.43
CA LYS A 59 -29.21 12.72 7.24
C LYS A 59 -28.51 12.15 6.00
N TYR A 60 -28.46 10.82 5.89
CA TYR A 60 -27.64 10.14 4.89
C TYR A 60 -28.34 9.91 3.55
N ASN A 61 -29.67 9.91 3.50
CA ASN A 61 -30.41 9.65 2.25
C ASN A 61 -30.98 10.91 1.59
N GLN A 62 -31.21 11.99 2.34
CA GLN A 62 -31.82 13.20 1.79
C GLN A 62 -30.85 14.40 1.80
N SER A 63 -29.97 14.50 2.80
CA SER A 63 -29.12 15.69 3.00
C SER A 63 -27.64 15.51 2.66
N PHE A 64 -27.21 14.28 2.34
CA PHE A 64 -25.81 13.98 2.06
C PHE A 64 -25.43 14.35 0.63
N GLN A 65 -24.56 15.34 0.45
CA GLN A 65 -24.17 15.86 -0.86
C GLN A 65 -22.84 15.27 -1.35
N ILE A 66 -22.82 14.71 -2.56
CA ILE A 66 -21.65 14.00 -3.12
C ILE A 66 -20.84 14.91 -4.07
N ASP A 67 -20.81 16.22 -3.81
CA ASP A 67 -19.94 17.12 -4.58
C ASP A 67 -18.49 17.10 -4.06
N SER A 68 -17.52 17.50 -4.88
CA SER A 68 -16.08 17.43 -4.56
C SER A 68 -15.69 18.19 -3.28
N ILE A 69 -16.36 19.31 -2.98
CA ILE A 69 -16.07 20.13 -1.79
C ILE A 69 -16.62 19.44 -0.54
N SER A 70 -17.85 18.95 -0.62
CA SER A 70 -18.53 18.19 0.43
C SER A 70 -17.79 16.89 0.73
N MET A 71 -17.31 16.17 -0.29
CA MET A 71 -16.52 14.94 -0.13
C MET A 71 -15.23 15.18 0.65
N GLN A 72 -14.49 16.25 0.34
CA GLN A 72 -13.27 16.58 1.09
C GLN A 72 -13.57 16.91 2.57
N LYS A 73 -14.69 17.60 2.82
CA LYS A 73 -15.16 17.90 4.17
C LYS A 73 -15.58 16.64 4.93
N TYR A 74 -16.27 15.70 4.29
CA TYR A 74 -16.67 14.43 4.90
C TYR A 74 -15.48 13.54 5.19
N ARG A 75 -14.52 13.45 4.28
CA ARG A 75 -13.26 12.71 4.49
C ARG A 75 -12.50 13.26 5.70
N TYR A 76 -12.33 14.57 5.76
CA TYR A 76 -11.69 15.22 6.90
C TYR A 76 -12.44 14.92 8.22
N GLU A 77 -13.77 15.01 8.21
CA GLU A 77 -14.58 14.73 9.40
C GLU A 77 -14.45 13.26 9.85
N ALA A 78 -14.54 12.31 8.91
CA ALA A 78 -14.41 10.89 9.19
C ALA A 78 -13.04 10.57 9.83
N LEU A 79 -11.94 11.05 9.23
CA LEU A 79 -10.59 10.80 9.75
C LEU A 79 -10.38 11.38 11.15
N ASN A 80 -10.84 12.61 11.41
CA ASN A 80 -10.71 13.20 12.75
C ASN A 80 -11.55 12.46 13.79
N ARG A 81 -12.76 12.02 13.43
CA ARG A 81 -13.60 11.23 14.33
C ARG A 81 -12.99 9.86 14.61
N ILE A 82 -12.33 9.23 13.63
CA ILE A 82 -11.56 8.00 13.84
C ILE A 82 -10.42 8.24 14.84
N ILE A 83 -9.69 9.35 14.74
CA ILE A 83 -8.62 9.71 15.69
C ILE A 83 -9.17 9.86 17.10
N VAL A 84 -10.24 10.65 17.27
CA VAL A 84 -10.90 10.81 18.59
C VAL A 84 -11.34 9.46 19.11
N LEU A 85 -11.99 8.62 18.29
CA LEU A 85 -12.39 7.29 18.70
C LEU A 85 -11.19 6.41 19.10
N ASN A 86 -10.04 6.55 18.45
CA ASN A 86 -8.85 5.76 18.74
C ASN A 86 -8.31 6.00 20.15
N GLU A 87 -8.52 7.19 20.72
CA GLU A 87 -8.12 7.53 22.09
C GLU A 87 -8.95 6.78 23.15
N PHE A 88 -10.20 6.42 22.83
CA PHE A 88 -11.13 5.76 23.76
C PHE A 88 -11.31 4.27 23.46
N TYR A 89 -11.45 3.90 22.18
CA TYR A 89 -11.72 2.54 21.69
C TYR A 89 -10.91 2.24 20.42
N PRO A 90 -9.58 1.98 20.56
CA PRO A 90 -8.68 1.78 19.42
C PRO A 90 -9.08 0.59 18.53
N LEU A 91 -9.72 -0.45 19.07
CA LEU A 91 -10.20 -1.58 18.28
C LEU A 91 -11.29 -1.16 17.28
N ASN A 92 -12.27 -0.38 17.72
CA ASN A 92 -13.35 0.11 16.86
C ASN A 92 -12.83 1.14 15.86
N ALA A 93 -11.92 2.03 16.28
CA ALA A 93 -11.26 2.97 15.37
C ALA A 93 -10.52 2.22 14.26
N LYS A 94 -9.79 1.15 14.59
CA LYS A 94 -9.13 0.29 13.61
C LYS A 94 -10.11 -0.35 12.63
N TYR A 95 -11.20 -0.96 13.11
CA TYR A 95 -12.20 -1.56 12.22
C TYR A 95 -12.82 -0.56 11.24
N ILE A 96 -13.12 0.65 11.71
CA ILE A 96 -13.68 1.72 10.88
C ILE A 96 -12.64 2.23 9.87
N LEU A 97 -11.39 2.42 10.31
CA LEU A 97 -10.30 2.84 9.42
C LEU A 97 -10.03 1.79 8.33
N ASP A 98 -10.02 0.51 8.68
CA ASP A 98 -9.84 -0.60 7.74
C ASP A 98 -10.99 -0.66 6.72
N ALA A 99 -12.23 -0.41 7.14
CA ALA A 99 -13.38 -0.34 6.25
C ALA A 99 -13.29 0.85 5.28
N TRP A 100 -12.93 2.03 5.80
CA TRP A 100 -12.70 3.21 4.97
C TRP A 100 -11.57 2.99 3.96
N ALA A 101 -10.44 2.40 4.39
CA ALA A 101 -9.30 2.15 3.53
C ALA A 101 -9.65 1.23 2.34
N ARG A 102 -10.53 0.25 2.55
CA ARG A 102 -10.98 -0.70 1.50
C ARG A 102 -12.02 -0.10 0.57
N ASN A 103 -13.02 0.58 1.12
CA ASN A 103 -14.21 0.98 0.36
C ASN A 103 -14.14 2.40 -0.18
N GLN A 104 -13.30 3.26 0.41
CA GLN A 104 -13.21 4.69 0.10
C GLN A 104 -14.60 5.37 0.15
N ASP A 105 -15.46 4.94 1.08
CA ASP A 105 -16.83 5.42 1.24
C ASP A 105 -16.96 6.24 2.53
N GLU A 106 -16.94 7.56 2.39
CA GLU A 106 -17.11 8.50 3.50
C GLU A 106 -18.50 8.41 4.14
N LYS A 107 -19.55 8.09 3.37
CA LYS A 107 -20.92 7.96 3.89
C LYS A 107 -21.00 6.79 4.85
N LEU A 108 -20.54 5.61 4.41
CA LEU A 108 -20.49 4.41 5.25
C LEU A 108 -19.62 4.64 6.49
N THR A 109 -18.46 5.26 6.32
CA THR A 109 -17.54 5.52 7.44
C THR A 109 -18.19 6.42 8.50
N LEU A 110 -18.88 7.49 8.08
CA LEU A 110 -19.61 8.37 9.00
C LEU A 110 -20.80 7.67 9.65
N GLN A 111 -21.50 6.78 8.95
CA GLN A 111 -22.56 5.94 9.53
C GLN A 111 -22.00 4.98 10.61
N MET A 112 -20.86 4.36 10.37
CA MET A 112 -20.19 3.51 11.37
C MET A 112 -19.80 4.31 12.62
N LEU A 113 -19.28 5.52 12.42
CA LEU A 113 -18.94 6.43 13.53
C LEU A 113 -20.20 6.89 14.28
N ASP A 114 -21.30 7.20 13.59
CA ASP A 114 -22.57 7.58 14.24
C ASP A 114 -23.14 6.41 15.08
N ALA A 115 -22.99 5.16 14.64
CA ALA A 115 -23.33 4.00 15.46
C ALA A 115 -22.50 3.92 16.76
N VAL A 116 -21.22 4.30 16.69
CA VAL A 116 -20.36 4.41 17.89
C VAL A 116 -20.81 5.56 18.78
N ASP A 117 -21.06 6.75 18.23
CA ASP A 117 -21.57 7.92 18.96
C ASP A 117 -22.85 7.56 19.75
N LEU A 118 -23.75 6.78 19.15
CA LEU A 118 -24.97 6.32 19.81
C LEU A 118 -24.68 5.46 21.04
N LYS A 119 -23.74 4.53 20.93
CA LYS A 119 -23.34 3.67 22.05
C LYS A 119 -22.61 4.45 23.13
N MET A 120 -21.86 5.47 22.72
CA MET A 120 -21.04 6.33 23.58
C MET A 120 -21.80 7.54 24.16
N LYS A 121 -23.10 7.63 23.93
CA LYS A 121 -23.93 8.80 24.28
C LYS A 121 -23.83 9.26 25.74
N SER A 122 -23.54 8.35 26.68
CA SER A 122 -23.41 8.66 28.11
C SER A 122 -21.99 8.97 28.56
N ASN A 123 -20.98 8.77 27.71
CA ASN A 123 -19.59 9.06 28.05
C ASN A 123 -19.30 10.55 27.84
N GLN A 124 -19.18 11.31 28.95
CA GLN A 124 -18.98 12.75 28.90
C GLN A 124 -17.63 13.14 28.27
N GLU A 125 -16.56 12.43 28.60
CA GLU A 125 -15.21 12.71 28.09
C GLU A 125 -15.15 12.56 26.57
N TYR A 126 -15.70 11.47 26.05
CA TYR A 126 -15.79 11.22 24.60
C TYR A 126 -16.62 12.30 23.89
N ARG A 127 -17.76 12.70 24.48
CA ARG A 127 -18.59 13.79 23.93
C ARG A 127 -17.85 15.13 23.92
N ASN A 128 -17.11 15.44 24.99
CA ASN A 128 -16.30 16.65 25.07
C ASN A 128 -15.22 16.64 23.99
N ALA A 129 -14.47 15.55 23.83
CA ALA A 129 -13.44 15.40 22.80
C ALA A 129 -14.01 15.54 21.37
N LEU A 130 -15.16 14.93 21.09
CA LEU A 130 -15.86 15.11 19.82
C LEU A 130 -16.29 16.57 19.59
N GLN A 131 -16.77 17.26 20.62
CA GLN A 131 -17.19 18.65 20.53
C GLN A 131 -16.01 19.60 20.31
N GLU A 132 -14.90 19.39 21.03
CA GLU A 132 -13.65 20.14 20.84
C GLU A 132 -13.10 19.98 19.43
N MET A 133 -13.06 18.75 18.91
CA MET A 133 -12.69 18.47 17.53
C MET A 133 -13.59 19.22 16.54
N ARG A 134 -14.92 19.19 16.73
CA ARG A 134 -15.87 19.95 15.89
C ARG A 134 -15.65 21.45 15.96
N ASN A 135 -15.35 22.00 17.13
CA ASN A 135 -15.08 23.43 17.31
C ASN A 135 -13.77 23.86 16.62
N SER A 136 -12.74 23.00 16.62
CA SER A 136 -11.47 23.25 15.93
C SER A 136 -11.62 23.45 14.41
N LYS A 137 -12.68 22.90 13.81
CA LYS A 137 -13.05 23.00 12.38
C LYS A 137 -13.32 24.43 11.92
N LEU A 138 -13.66 25.35 12.84
CA LEU A 138 -14.06 26.73 12.51
C LEU A 138 -12.88 27.62 12.09
N LYS A 139 -11.63 27.19 12.29
CA LYS A 139 -10.44 27.90 11.80
C LYS A 139 -10.21 27.54 10.32
N LYS A 140 -10.70 28.38 9.39
CA LYS A 140 -10.47 28.22 7.94
C LYS A 140 -8.96 28.11 7.66
N ARG A 141 -8.48 26.91 7.29
CA ARG A 141 -7.13 26.70 6.77
C ARG A 141 -7.18 26.71 5.25
N LYS A 142 -6.25 27.41 4.60
CA LYS A 142 -6.07 27.35 3.15
C LYS A 142 -5.52 25.96 2.81
N THR A 143 -6.26 25.18 2.03
CA THR A 143 -5.84 23.87 1.55
C THR A 143 -5.55 23.95 0.05
N THR A 144 -4.76 22.99 -0.44
CA THR A 144 -4.44 22.82 -1.87
C THR A 144 -4.58 21.34 -2.23
N GLY A 145 -4.86 21.06 -3.51
CA GLY A 145 -4.85 19.70 -4.05
C GLY A 145 -3.46 19.25 -4.54
N LEU A 146 -2.45 20.11 -4.44
CA LEU A 146 -1.08 19.80 -4.81
C LEU A 146 -0.40 18.91 -3.77
N SER A 147 0.56 18.10 -4.24
CA SER A 147 1.47 17.38 -3.35
C SER A 147 2.38 18.35 -2.62
N VAL A 148 2.80 17.97 -1.42
CA VAL A 148 3.88 18.67 -0.69
C VAL A 148 5.25 18.48 -1.38
N PHE A 149 5.38 17.45 -2.22
CA PHE A 149 6.59 17.18 -2.98
C PHE A 149 6.50 17.84 -4.36
N ASP A 150 7.32 18.86 -4.62
CA ASP A 150 7.21 19.68 -5.84
C ASP A 150 7.37 18.89 -7.13
N TRP A 151 8.24 17.87 -7.13
CA TRP A 151 8.44 17.00 -8.29
C TRP A 151 7.18 16.20 -8.66
N MET A 152 6.20 16.01 -7.76
CA MET A 152 4.92 15.37 -8.10
C MET A 152 3.97 16.30 -8.84
N ASN A 153 4.18 17.62 -8.73
CA ASN A 153 3.27 18.63 -9.26
C ASN A 153 3.60 19.03 -10.71
N VAL A 154 4.75 18.58 -11.25
CA VAL A 154 5.18 18.91 -12.62
C VAL A 154 4.59 17.92 -13.64
N GLY A 155 4.29 18.40 -14.85
CA GLY A 155 3.68 17.57 -15.90
C GLY A 155 4.56 16.40 -16.35
N GLU A 156 5.87 16.58 -16.24
CA GLU A 156 6.89 15.58 -16.54
C GLU A 156 6.71 14.30 -15.69
N TRP A 157 6.31 14.46 -14.42
CA TRP A 157 6.05 13.34 -13.52
C TRP A 157 4.86 12.48 -13.93
N LYS A 158 3.82 13.10 -14.49
CA LYS A 158 2.63 12.39 -14.99
C LYS A 158 2.99 11.40 -16.10
N ALA A 159 3.87 11.80 -17.03
CA ALA A 159 4.34 10.91 -18.09
C ALA A 159 5.22 9.77 -17.52
N PHE A 160 6.10 10.08 -16.57
CA PHE A 160 6.94 9.08 -15.90
C PHE A 160 6.11 7.98 -15.24
N ARG A 161 5.05 8.33 -14.50
CA ARG A 161 4.16 7.35 -13.86
C ARG A 161 3.61 6.34 -14.86
N ILE A 162 3.13 6.81 -16.00
CA ILE A 162 2.54 5.93 -17.01
C ILE A 162 3.62 5.06 -17.66
N ALA A 163 4.80 5.63 -17.92
CA ALA A 163 5.93 4.90 -18.47
C ALA A 163 6.41 3.77 -17.54
N VAL A 164 6.66 4.07 -16.26
CA VAL A 164 7.16 3.07 -15.30
C VAL A 164 6.14 1.99 -14.98
N GLN A 165 4.84 2.29 -15.06
CA GLN A 165 3.78 1.28 -14.91
C GLN A 165 3.80 0.22 -16.02
N LYS A 166 4.17 0.60 -17.25
CA LYS A 166 4.34 -0.37 -18.35
C LYS A 166 5.44 -1.38 -18.05
N ASP A 167 6.46 -0.95 -17.31
CA ASP A 167 7.62 -1.76 -16.93
C ASP A 167 7.39 -2.62 -15.67
N LYS A 168 6.20 -2.59 -15.06
CA LYS A 168 5.91 -3.27 -13.80
C LYS A 168 6.33 -4.75 -13.82
N LYS A 169 5.95 -5.49 -14.86
CA LYS A 169 6.28 -6.93 -14.99
C LYS A 169 7.79 -7.17 -14.95
N CYS A 170 8.52 -6.31 -15.65
CA CYS A 170 9.96 -6.36 -15.74
C CYS A 170 10.62 -6.07 -14.38
N ILE A 171 10.17 -5.01 -13.71
CA ILE A 171 10.65 -4.61 -12.38
C ILE A 171 10.33 -5.67 -11.34
N ASP A 172 9.13 -6.26 -11.36
CA ASP A 172 8.72 -7.35 -10.46
C ASP A 172 9.59 -8.59 -10.65
N SER A 173 9.91 -8.94 -11.91
CA SER A 173 10.80 -10.07 -12.22
C SER A 173 12.19 -9.83 -11.65
N VAL A 174 12.78 -8.65 -11.89
CA VAL A 174 14.07 -8.27 -11.32
C VAL A 174 14.04 -8.29 -9.80
N ALA A 175 12.98 -7.74 -9.20
CA ALA A 175 12.80 -7.69 -7.77
C ALA A 175 12.85 -9.10 -7.16
N LYS A 176 12.13 -10.05 -7.76
CA LYS A 176 12.11 -11.46 -7.33
C LYS A 176 13.48 -12.13 -7.40
N ILE A 177 14.20 -12.01 -8.52
CA ILE A 177 15.48 -12.72 -8.67
C ILE A 177 16.62 -12.10 -7.87
N THR A 178 16.57 -10.78 -7.65
CA THR A 178 17.61 -10.05 -6.93
C THR A 178 17.30 -9.90 -5.45
N GLY A 179 16.05 -10.05 -5.02
CA GLY A 179 15.61 -9.70 -3.68
C GLY A 179 15.77 -8.20 -3.38
N VAL A 180 15.65 -7.31 -4.36
CA VAL A 180 15.63 -5.84 -4.17
C VAL A 180 14.27 -5.28 -4.52
N GLU A 181 13.61 -4.57 -3.61
CA GLU A 181 12.20 -4.21 -3.81
C GLU A 181 12.00 -3.36 -5.07
N GLY A 182 10.93 -3.63 -5.83
CA GLY A 182 10.56 -2.82 -6.98
C GLY A 182 10.47 -1.33 -6.64
N ARG A 183 9.94 -0.98 -5.45
CA ARG A 183 9.92 0.41 -4.96
C ARG A 183 11.31 1.04 -4.83
N LEU A 184 12.32 0.29 -4.37
CA LEU A 184 13.70 0.79 -4.26
C LEU A 184 14.38 0.92 -5.64
N ILE A 185 14.12 -0.02 -6.55
CA ILE A 185 14.57 0.06 -7.95
C ILE A 185 13.99 1.32 -8.60
N VAL A 186 12.69 1.57 -8.41
CA VAL A 186 12.01 2.74 -8.97
C VAL A 186 12.45 4.03 -8.28
N SER A 187 12.84 4.04 -7.00
CA SER A 187 13.47 5.21 -6.37
C SER A 187 14.74 5.65 -7.09
N CYS A 188 15.59 4.70 -7.50
CA CYS A 188 16.80 5.01 -8.27
C CYS A 188 16.42 5.52 -9.67
N LEU A 189 15.43 4.90 -10.31
CA LEU A 189 14.92 5.36 -11.60
C LEU A 189 14.34 6.79 -11.53
N ALA A 190 13.54 7.10 -10.52
CA ALA A 190 12.87 8.39 -10.35
C ALA A 190 13.89 9.53 -10.20
N GLY A 191 14.94 9.31 -9.38
CA GLY A 191 16.04 10.28 -9.26
C GLY A 191 16.71 10.58 -10.60
N GLU A 192 16.90 9.56 -11.43
CA GLU A 192 17.53 9.72 -12.75
C GLU A 192 16.60 10.38 -13.76
N GLN A 193 15.35 9.93 -13.85
CA GLN A 193 14.38 10.45 -14.83
C GLN A 193 14.02 11.91 -14.54
N ILE A 194 13.81 12.28 -13.27
CA ILE A 194 13.56 13.69 -12.90
C ILE A 194 14.77 14.57 -13.27
N ARG A 195 15.99 14.12 -12.98
CA ARG A 195 17.22 14.83 -13.36
C ARG A 195 17.30 15.02 -14.88
N LEU A 196 16.99 13.98 -15.65
CA LEU A 196 17.03 14.02 -17.11
C LEU A 196 15.96 14.94 -17.69
N PHE A 197 14.72 14.91 -17.18
CA PHE A 197 13.65 15.80 -17.63
C PHE A 197 13.99 17.27 -17.45
N ASN A 198 14.64 17.62 -16.32
CA ASN A 198 15.09 18.98 -16.10
C ASN A 198 16.19 19.39 -17.11
N SER A 199 17.17 18.51 -17.36
CA SER A 199 18.28 18.79 -18.28
C SER A 199 17.89 18.79 -19.77
N ARG A 200 16.80 18.10 -20.16
CA ARG A 200 16.36 17.91 -21.55
C ARG A 200 14.90 18.30 -21.78
N ARG A 201 14.46 19.41 -21.18
CA ARG A 201 13.04 19.81 -21.12
C ARG A 201 12.38 19.95 -22.49
N GLU A 202 13.08 20.47 -23.50
CA GLU A 202 12.55 20.63 -24.85
C GLU A 202 12.38 19.28 -25.57
N SER A 203 13.39 18.42 -25.53
CA SER A 203 13.31 17.06 -26.09
C SER A 203 12.26 16.22 -25.38
N PHE A 204 12.10 16.40 -24.07
CA PHE A 204 11.05 15.75 -23.29
C PHE A 204 9.65 16.12 -23.81
N LYS A 205 9.37 17.43 -23.96
CA LYS A 205 8.06 17.90 -24.45
C LYS A 205 7.76 17.39 -25.85
N LYS A 206 8.76 17.35 -26.73
CA LYS A 206 8.59 16.99 -28.14
C LYS A 206 8.42 15.49 -28.37
N TYR A 207 9.14 14.64 -27.64
CA TYR A 207 9.22 13.21 -27.95
C TYR A 207 8.82 12.29 -26.80
N ILE A 208 9.14 12.64 -25.56
CA ILE A 208 8.96 11.75 -24.40
C ILE A 208 7.55 11.86 -23.81
N SER A 209 7.03 13.08 -23.67
CA SER A 209 5.69 13.32 -23.14
C SER A 209 4.56 12.71 -23.99
N PRO A 210 4.59 12.81 -25.35
CA PRO A 210 3.56 12.17 -26.18
C PRO A 210 3.61 10.65 -26.14
N LEU A 211 4.82 10.08 -26.09
CA LEU A 211 5.02 8.63 -26.09
C LEU A 211 4.83 7.98 -24.72
N GLN A 212 4.83 8.78 -23.64
CA GLN A 212 4.80 8.31 -22.26
C GLN A 212 5.83 7.20 -22.05
N SER A 213 7.08 7.53 -22.41
CA SER A 213 8.23 6.63 -22.35
C SER A 213 9.26 7.13 -21.34
N LEU A 214 10.17 6.25 -20.92
CA LEU A 214 11.34 6.63 -20.13
C LEU A 214 12.44 7.19 -21.04
N VAL A 215 13.25 8.09 -20.51
CA VAL A 215 14.44 8.58 -21.21
C VAL A 215 15.50 7.48 -21.17
N LEU A 216 15.94 7.07 -22.35
CA LEU A 216 17.02 6.10 -22.54
C LEU A 216 18.34 6.83 -22.78
N GLU A 217 19.30 6.67 -21.88
CA GLU A 217 20.66 7.18 -22.08
C GLU A 217 21.50 6.17 -22.89
N ASN A 218 22.36 6.63 -23.80
CA ASN A 218 23.20 5.77 -24.64
C ASN A 218 24.64 6.29 -24.87
N ASN A 219 25.09 7.27 -24.08
CA ASN A 219 26.41 7.90 -24.22
C ASN A 219 27.29 7.71 -22.98
N LEU A 220 27.31 8.66 -22.03
CA LEU A 220 28.17 8.58 -20.84
C LEU A 220 27.58 7.71 -19.71
N SER A 221 26.27 7.54 -19.78
CA SER A 221 25.45 6.68 -18.94
C SER A 221 24.52 5.91 -19.86
N TYR A 222 24.07 4.73 -19.44
CA TYR A 222 23.34 3.80 -20.29
C TYR A 222 22.06 3.29 -19.65
N GLY A 223 21.02 3.14 -20.48
CA GLY A 223 19.73 2.62 -20.07
C GLY A 223 18.85 3.67 -19.40
N VAL A 224 17.70 3.22 -18.87
CA VAL A 224 16.73 4.12 -18.22
C VAL A 224 17.15 4.52 -16.81
N THR A 225 18.07 3.78 -16.19
CA THR A 225 18.61 4.05 -14.86
C THR A 225 19.97 4.77 -14.88
N GLY A 226 20.56 5.02 -16.06
CA GLY A 226 21.76 5.85 -16.21
C GLY A 226 23.07 5.22 -15.72
N ILE A 227 23.27 3.92 -15.96
CA ILE A 227 24.45 3.19 -15.48
C ILE A 227 25.67 3.47 -16.35
N LYS A 228 26.81 3.82 -15.74
CA LYS A 228 28.07 4.02 -16.46
C LYS A 228 28.71 2.68 -16.83
N GLU A 229 29.43 2.62 -17.96
CA GLU A 229 30.05 1.36 -18.43
C GLU A 229 30.97 0.72 -17.39
N HIS A 230 31.89 1.50 -16.79
CA HIS A 230 32.78 0.99 -15.75
C HIS A 230 32.03 0.49 -14.51
N THR A 231 30.87 1.06 -14.20
CA THR A 231 30.01 0.59 -13.10
C THR A 231 29.41 -0.76 -13.48
N ALA A 232 28.92 -0.92 -14.70
CA ALA A 232 28.41 -2.19 -15.20
C ALA A 232 29.48 -3.30 -15.19
N MET A 233 30.71 -2.99 -15.61
CA MET A 233 31.86 -3.91 -15.51
C MET A 233 32.15 -4.31 -14.05
N ASN A 234 32.12 -3.35 -13.13
CA ASN A 234 32.33 -3.64 -11.71
C ASN A 234 31.23 -4.53 -11.13
N ILE A 235 29.97 -4.31 -11.50
CA ILE A 235 28.84 -5.14 -11.06
C ILE A 235 29.08 -6.60 -11.48
N GLU A 236 29.35 -6.84 -12.77
CA GLU A 236 29.64 -8.18 -13.29
C GLU A 236 30.83 -8.82 -12.56
N ARG A 237 31.93 -8.08 -12.40
CA ARG A 237 33.14 -8.58 -11.71
C ARG A 237 32.83 -8.98 -10.26
N TYR A 238 32.15 -8.12 -9.52
CA TYR A 238 31.88 -8.36 -8.09
C TYR A 238 30.84 -9.46 -7.85
N LEU A 239 30.00 -9.80 -8.84
CA LEU A 239 29.16 -10.99 -8.75
C LEU A 239 29.98 -12.28 -8.74
N LYS A 240 31.16 -12.29 -9.37
CA LYS A 240 31.99 -13.48 -9.57
C LYS A 240 33.20 -13.56 -8.63
N ASP A 241 33.39 -12.59 -7.75
CA ASP A 241 34.56 -12.53 -6.85
C ASP A 241 34.15 -12.76 -5.39
N PRO A 242 34.28 -13.99 -4.86
CA PRO A 242 33.92 -14.30 -3.47
C PRO A 242 34.71 -13.54 -2.41
N LYS A 243 35.86 -12.96 -2.77
CA LYS A 243 36.69 -12.17 -1.85
C LYS A 243 36.28 -10.69 -1.81
N SER A 244 35.45 -10.26 -2.75
CA SER A 244 34.96 -8.88 -2.81
C SER A 244 34.01 -8.58 -1.65
N GLU A 245 34.19 -7.42 -1.02
CA GLU A 245 33.26 -6.87 -0.04
C GLU A 245 31.83 -6.68 -0.63
N TYR A 246 31.73 -6.61 -1.95
CA TYR A 246 30.46 -6.47 -2.70
C TYR A 246 29.83 -7.80 -3.11
N TYR A 247 30.50 -8.94 -2.91
CA TYR A 247 30.03 -10.24 -3.40
C TYR A 247 28.66 -10.64 -2.82
N LEU A 248 27.72 -11.02 -3.68
CA LEU A 248 26.33 -11.32 -3.27
C LEU A 248 26.09 -12.79 -2.89
N GLY A 249 27.00 -13.70 -3.23
CA GLY A 249 26.83 -15.14 -3.02
C GLY A 249 26.48 -15.90 -4.29
N LYS A 250 26.69 -17.23 -4.25
CA LYS A 250 26.57 -18.15 -5.40
C LYS A 250 25.24 -18.05 -6.15
N LYS A 251 24.12 -17.82 -5.43
CA LYS A 251 22.78 -17.66 -6.04
C LYS A 251 22.74 -16.58 -7.13
N TYR A 252 23.57 -15.54 -7.01
CA TYR A 252 23.53 -14.37 -7.89
C TYR A 252 24.61 -14.38 -8.98
N GLU A 253 25.58 -15.30 -8.91
CA GLU A 253 26.76 -15.31 -9.80
C GLU A 253 26.37 -15.31 -11.27
N HIS A 254 25.32 -16.03 -11.64
CA HIS A 254 24.96 -16.28 -13.04
C HIS A 254 23.88 -15.32 -13.59
N LEU A 255 23.43 -14.33 -12.80
CA LEU A 255 22.34 -13.45 -13.21
C LEU A 255 22.68 -12.54 -14.41
N LEU A 256 23.96 -12.31 -14.68
CA LEU A 256 24.42 -11.47 -15.79
C LEU A 256 25.17 -12.23 -16.88
N ASP A 257 25.17 -13.56 -16.84
CA ASP A 257 25.85 -14.37 -17.86
C ASP A 257 25.30 -14.06 -19.27
N TYR A 258 26.19 -14.12 -20.27
CA TYR A 258 25.80 -13.85 -21.65
C TYR A 258 25.09 -15.07 -22.23
N ASP A 259 23.86 -14.87 -22.70
CA ASP A 259 23.14 -15.86 -23.51
C ASP A 259 23.53 -15.64 -24.97
N SER A 260 24.35 -16.55 -25.52
CA SER A 260 24.83 -16.47 -26.90
C SER A 260 23.72 -16.65 -27.94
N THR A 261 22.52 -17.07 -27.54
CA THR A 261 21.37 -17.25 -28.44
C THR A 261 20.53 -15.98 -28.60
N GLN A 262 20.73 -14.97 -27.73
CA GLN A 262 20.00 -13.71 -27.77
C GLN A 262 20.83 -12.60 -28.43
N SER A 263 20.24 -11.93 -29.43
CA SER A 263 20.80 -10.73 -30.02
C SER A 263 20.13 -9.49 -29.44
N TYR A 264 20.93 -8.54 -28.98
CA TYR A 264 20.48 -7.22 -28.48
C TYR A 264 20.80 -6.09 -29.47
N ILE A 265 21.20 -6.43 -30.69
CA ILE A 265 21.59 -5.46 -31.72
C ILE A 265 20.35 -4.74 -32.26
N ASN A 266 20.43 -3.41 -32.34
CA ASN A 266 19.45 -2.54 -32.99
C ASN A 266 20.19 -1.38 -33.69
N SER A 267 19.44 -0.50 -34.36
CA SER A 267 19.99 0.59 -35.18
C SER A 267 20.78 1.65 -34.40
N ILE A 268 20.75 1.66 -33.06
CA ILE A 268 21.43 2.66 -32.23
C ILE A 268 22.58 2.09 -31.39
N ASN A 269 22.83 0.77 -31.44
CA ASN A 269 23.77 0.10 -30.52
C ASN A 269 24.67 -0.95 -31.18
N ASP A 270 24.66 -1.03 -32.51
CA ASP A 270 25.42 -2.00 -33.31
C ASP A 270 26.94 -1.96 -33.07
N THR A 271 27.49 -0.80 -32.75
CA THR A 271 28.91 -0.61 -32.41
C THR A 271 29.26 -0.85 -30.94
N MET A 272 28.27 -1.06 -30.07
CA MET A 272 28.47 -1.17 -28.62
C MET A 272 28.82 -2.59 -28.18
N SER A 273 29.43 -2.74 -26.99
CA SER A 273 29.63 -4.05 -26.35
C SER A 273 28.29 -4.72 -25.98
N VAL A 274 28.25 -6.05 -25.88
CA VAL A 274 27.02 -6.80 -25.51
C VAL A 274 26.40 -6.30 -24.20
N ARG A 275 27.25 -5.96 -23.23
CA ARG A 275 26.86 -5.33 -21.96
C ARG A 275 26.06 -4.05 -22.17
N LEU A 276 26.59 -3.14 -22.97
CA LEU A 276 25.93 -1.87 -23.24
C LEU A 276 24.68 -2.06 -24.08
N ARG A 277 24.71 -2.94 -25.08
CA ARG A 277 23.53 -3.30 -25.88
C ARG A 277 22.37 -3.74 -24.99
N ARG A 278 22.62 -4.62 -24.00
CA ARG A 278 21.60 -5.03 -23.01
C ARG A 278 20.99 -3.86 -22.25
N LEU A 279 21.78 -2.85 -21.89
CA LEU A 279 21.30 -1.68 -21.16
C LEU A 279 20.44 -0.75 -22.03
N VAL A 280 20.74 -0.62 -23.33
CA VAL A 280 20.09 0.35 -24.24
C VAL A 280 18.98 -0.25 -25.10
N GLN A 281 18.15 -1.10 -24.52
CA GLN A 281 16.97 -1.67 -25.20
C GLN A 281 15.76 -0.75 -25.03
N PHE A 282 15.07 -0.42 -26.13
CA PHE A 282 13.94 0.53 -26.12
C PHE A 282 12.63 -0.04 -25.55
N ASN A 283 12.35 -1.31 -25.79
CA ASN A 283 11.07 -1.94 -25.43
C ASN A 283 11.20 -2.91 -24.24
N ASP A 284 12.43 -3.16 -23.79
CA ASP A 284 12.71 -4.09 -22.71
C ASP A 284 13.83 -3.53 -21.82
N HIS A 285 13.44 -2.90 -20.73
CA HIS A 285 14.38 -2.29 -19.79
C HIS A 285 14.92 -3.27 -18.74
N TYR A 286 14.74 -4.59 -18.93
CA TYR A 286 15.11 -5.61 -17.95
C TYR A 286 16.53 -5.49 -17.44
N TYR A 287 17.53 -5.41 -18.32
CA TYR A 287 18.91 -5.30 -17.87
C TYR A 287 19.20 -3.95 -17.22
N SER A 288 18.53 -2.85 -17.61
CA SER A 288 18.69 -1.57 -16.90
C SER A 288 18.26 -1.68 -15.43
N TYR A 289 17.15 -2.36 -15.16
CA TYR A 289 16.67 -2.60 -13.80
C TYR A 289 17.51 -3.64 -13.07
N LEU A 290 17.92 -4.72 -13.75
CA LEU A 290 18.72 -5.78 -13.16
C LEU A 290 20.08 -5.26 -12.68
N TYR A 291 20.78 -4.49 -13.51
CA TYR A 291 22.05 -3.88 -13.10
C TYR A 291 21.85 -2.87 -11.96
N ALA A 292 20.77 -2.07 -11.98
CA ALA A 292 20.49 -1.14 -10.89
C ALA A 292 20.24 -1.87 -9.56
N ALA A 293 19.42 -2.93 -9.58
CA ALA A 293 19.14 -3.76 -8.42
C ALA A 293 20.41 -4.43 -7.88
N LEU A 294 21.22 -5.04 -8.75
CA LEU A 294 22.46 -5.70 -8.36
C LEU A 294 23.46 -4.72 -7.76
N PHE A 295 23.62 -3.53 -8.35
CA PHE A 295 24.45 -2.48 -7.77
C PHE A 295 24.00 -2.11 -6.35
N VAL A 296 22.71 -1.80 -6.19
CA VAL A 296 22.15 -1.40 -4.89
C VAL A 296 22.37 -2.51 -3.85
N LYS A 297 22.16 -3.77 -4.24
CA LYS A 297 22.40 -4.91 -3.36
C LYS A 297 23.88 -5.10 -3.01
N GLN A 298 24.79 -4.88 -3.97
CA GLN A 298 26.24 -4.94 -3.76
C GLN A 298 26.70 -3.87 -2.76
N ILE A 299 26.20 -2.64 -2.89
CA ILE A 299 26.44 -1.56 -1.91
C ILE A 299 25.88 -1.94 -0.54
N LYS A 300 24.63 -2.41 -0.48
CA LYS A 300 24.01 -2.86 0.78
C LYS A 300 24.89 -3.90 1.48
N MET A 301 25.37 -4.89 0.72
CA MET A 301 26.21 -5.98 1.24
C MET A 301 27.54 -5.47 1.80
N GLN A 302 28.21 -4.56 1.10
CA GLN A 302 29.43 -3.92 1.59
C GLN A 302 29.21 -3.24 2.95
N TRP A 303 28.16 -2.43 3.03
CA TRP A 303 27.86 -1.63 4.21
C TRP A 303 27.43 -2.48 5.41
N GLU A 304 26.64 -3.52 5.17
CA GLU A 304 26.25 -4.49 6.19
C GLU A 304 27.46 -5.23 6.77
N ARG A 305 28.38 -5.70 5.91
CA ARG A 305 29.63 -6.37 6.35
C ARG A 305 30.53 -5.44 7.16
N ALA A 306 30.50 -4.15 6.88
CA ALA A 306 31.22 -3.13 7.63
C ALA A 306 30.51 -2.69 8.93
N GLY A 307 29.35 -3.28 9.27
CA GLY A 307 28.60 -2.97 10.49
C GLY A 307 27.72 -1.72 10.41
N PHE A 308 27.45 -1.21 9.20
CA PHE A 308 26.64 -0.01 8.96
C PHE A 308 25.48 -0.29 7.98
N PRO A 309 24.50 -1.14 8.33
CA PRO A 309 23.45 -1.56 7.41
C PRO A 309 22.64 -0.38 6.82
N LEU A 310 22.28 -0.49 5.54
CA LEU A 310 21.58 0.55 4.76
C LEU A 310 20.14 0.17 4.38
N ASP A 311 19.60 -0.92 4.94
CA ASP A 311 18.30 -1.50 4.57
C ASP A 311 17.14 -0.50 4.61
N ASN A 312 17.21 0.48 5.52
CA ASN A 312 16.21 1.54 5.70
C ASN A 312 16.70 2.93 5.24
N ARG A 313 17.76 2.98 4.41
CA ARG A 313 18.42 4.22 3.95
C ARG A 313 18.37 4.36 2.43
N PRO A 314 17.16 4.41 1.81
CA PRO A 314 17.02 4.48 0.35
C PRO A 314 17.75 5.69 -0.24
N GLU A 315 17.84 6.79 0.50
CA GLU A 315 18.53 8.01 0.09
C GLU A 315 20.05 7.81 -0.05
N ILE A 316 20.66 7.02 0.82
CA ILE A 316 22.09 6.72 0.77
C ILE A 316 22.38 5.74 -0.34
N LEU A 317 21.56 4.68 -0.46
CA LEU A 317 21.68 3.70 -1.54
C LEU A 317 21.55 4.38 -2.91
N ALA A 318 20.57 5.27 -3.09
CA ALA A 318 20.37 6.02 -4.32
C ALA A 318 21.51 7.03 -4.58
N SER A 319 22.01 7.73 -3.56
CA SER A 319 23.19 8.59 -3.71
C SER A 319 24.41 7.80 -4.16
N LEU A 320 24.67 6.62 -3.57
CA LEU A 320 25.79 5.76 -3.96
C LEU A 320 25.58 5.15 -5.35
N PHE A 321 24.34 4.85 -5.74
CA PHE A 321 23.98 4.46 -7.10
C PHE A 321 24.36 5.54 -8.13
N ASN A 322 24.01 6.79 -7.86
CA ASN A 322 24.36 7.90 -8.74
C ASN A 322 25.87 8.20 -8.77
N LEU A 323 26.55 8.08 -7.64
CA LEU A 323 27.97 8.43 -7.49
C LEU A 323 28.94 7.31 -7.89
N GLY A 324 28.54 6.04 -7.75
CA GLY A 324 29.34 4.85 -8.03
C GLY A 324 30.19 4.35 -6.85
N TYR A 325 30.80 3.17 -7.05
CA TYR A 325 31.55 2.43 -6.02
C TYR A 325 32.65 3.22 -5.31
N SER A 326 33.37 4.09 -6.03
CA SER A 326 34.51 4.84 -5.46
C SER A 326 34.10 5.81 -4.34
N LYS A 327 32.81 6.15 -4.24
CA LYS A 327 32.25 6.98 -3.18
C LYS A 327 31.63 6.17 -2.03
N SER A 328 31.53 4.85 -2.17
CA SER A 328 31.01 3.96 -1.13
C SER A 328 32.05 3.74 -0.03
N LYS A 329 31.90 4.49 1.06
CA LYS A 329 32.76 4.42 2.24
C LYS A 329 31.89 4.20 3.47
N PRO A 330 31.75 2.94 3.95
CA PRO A 330 30.92 2.64 5.10
C PRO A 330 31.30 3.45 6.33
N LYS A 331 30.31 4.06 6.99
CA LYS A 331 30.48 4.86 8.19
C LYS A 331 29.19 5.00 8.97
N LYS A 332 29.28 5.30 10.26
CA LYS A 332 28.14 5.42 11.18
C LYS A 332 27.09 6.45 10.73
N ASN A 333 27.56 7.60 10.22
CA ASN A 333 26.71 8.72 9.83
C ASN A 333 26.92 9.04 8.34
N PRO A 334 26.33 8.24 7.42
CA PRO A 334 26.34 8.55 6.00
C PRO A 334 25.50 9.80 5.71
N SER A 335 25.89 10.53 4.67
CA SER A 335 25.22 11.74 4.22
C SER A 335 24.77 11.56 2.78
N VAL A 336 23.63 12.14 2.44
CA VAL A 336 23.14 12.21 1.06
C VAL A 336 24.14 13.01 0.23
N GLY A 337 24.54 12.45 -0.91
CA GLY A 337 25.52 13.04 -1.82
C GLY A 337 25.01 13.14 -3.26
N GLY A 338 25.68 13.97 -4.05
CA GLY A 338 25.34 14.23 -5.46
C GLY A 338 25.39 15.73 -5.78
N SER A 339 25.26 16.06 -7.07
CA SER A 339 25.04 17.43 -7.51
C SER A 339 23.59 17.84 -7.27
N ASN A 340 23.37 19.12 -6.99
CA ASN A 340 22.02 19.67 -6.94
C ASN A 340 21.47 19.89 -8.35
N TYR A 341 20.16 19.75 -8.51
CA TYR A 341 19.42 20.13 -9.70
C TYR A 341 18.06 20.72 -9.32
N GLN A 342 17.58 21.66 -10.14
CA GLN A 342 16.30 22.32 -9.94
C GLN A 342 15.14 21.41 -10.38
N VAL A 343 14.04 21.37 -9.63
CA VAL A 343 12.77 20.79 -10.09
C VAL A 343 11.65 21.74 -9.67
N GLY A 344 11.00 22.37 -10.64
CA GLY A 344 10.08 23.47 -10.35
C GLY A 344 10.81 24.62 -9.66
N GLU A 345 10.41 24.96 -8.45
CA GLU A 345 11.00 26.03 -7.64
C GLU A 345 12.01 25.52 -6.58
N SER A 346 12.13 24.20 -6.42
CA SER A 346 12.97 23.58 -5.38
C SER A 346 14.26 22.97 -5.92
N GLN A 347 15.30 22.99 -5.08
CA GLN A 347 16.59 22.36 -5.34
C GLN A 347 16.64 20.97 -4.72
N TYR A 348 17.08 19.99 -5.51
CA TYR A 348 17.10 18.58 -5.12
C TYR A 348 18.46 17.92 -5.35
N THR A 349 18.76 16.92 -4.53
CA THR A 349 19.78 15.92 -4.84
C THR A 349 19.11 14.61 -5.25
N PHE A 350 19.87 13.74 -5.94
CA PHE A 350 19.38 12.44 -6.38
C PHE A 350 18.84 11.60 -5.21
N GLY A 351 19.57 11.54 -4.10
CA GLY A 351 19.17 10.78 -2.92
C GLY A 351 17.94 11.39 -2.22
N ALA A 352 17.77 12.71 -2.23
CA ALA A 352 16.58 13.36 -1.67
C ALA A 352 15.31 13.01 -2.46
N VAL A 353 15.36 13.07 -3.80
CA VAL A 353 14.21 12.65 -4.63
C VAL A 353 13.91 11.16 -4.45
N ALA A 354 14.94 10.33 -4.39
CA ALA A 354 14.77 8.89 -4.14
C ALA A 354 14.10 8.62 -2.79
N PHE A 355 14.49 9.35 -1.73
CA PHE A 355 13.86 9.29 -0.40
C PHE A 355 12.39 9.68 -0.46
N GLU A 356 12.10 10.84 -1.05
CA GLU A 356 10.75 11.37 -1.14
C GLU A 356 9.85 10.44 -1.95
N PHE A 357 10.29 9.95 -3.11
CA PHE A 357 9.54 8.96 -3.88
C PHE A 357 9.32 7.67 -3.07
N TYR A 358 10.36 7.19 -2.38
CA TYR A 358 10.26 5.96 -1.60
C TYR A 358 9.18 6.07 -0.53
N TYR A 359 9.07 7.21 0.16
CA TYR A 359 8.19 7.42 1.31
C TYR A 359 6.88 8.20 1.03
N SER A 360 6.69 8.78 -0.15
CA SER A 360 5.52 9.64 -0.46
C SER A 360 4.19 8.89 -0.58
N GLY A 361 4.21 7.57 -0.75
CA GLY A 361 3.03 6.78 -1.12
C GLY A 361 2.68 6.86 -2.61
N GLU A 362 3.46 7.60 -3.41
CA GLU A 362 3.27 7.65 -4.87
C GLU A 362 3.53 6.26 -5.48
N LEU A 363 2.63 5.81 -6.38
CA LEU A 363 2.66 4.47 -6.99
C LEU A 363 2.64 3.30 -5.99
N LEU A 364 2.05 3.47 -4.80
CA LEU A 364 1.99 2.41 -3.78
C LEU A 364 1.20 1.17 -4.23
N ASP A 365 0.16 1.36 -5.04
CA ASP A 365 -0.65 0.31 -5.66
C ASP A 365 0.13 -0.53 -6.69
N VAL A 366 1.15 0.06 -7.30
CA VAL A 366 1.98 -0.58 -8.33
C VAL A 366 3.24 -1.19 -7.71
N PHE A 367 3.93 -0.43 -6.86
CA PHE A 367 5.18 -0.79 -6.21
C PHE A 367 5.01 -0.66 -4.69
N PRO A 368 4.42 -1.66 -4.02
CA PRO A 368 4.15 -1.62 -2.59
C PRO A 368 5.41 -1.76 -1.74
N TYR A 369 5.32 -1.40 -0.45
CA TYR A 369 6.34 -1.77 0.52
C TYR A 369 6.29 -3.27 0.81
N GLN A 370 7.47 -3.86 0.99
CA GLN A 370 7.60 -5.24 1.44
C GLN A 370 7.69 -5.31 2.96
N LYS A 371 7.24 -6.43 3.55
CA LYS A 371 7.30 -6.66 5.00
C LYS A 371 8.72 -6.66 5.55
N LYS A 372 9.68 -7.08 4.72
CA LYS A 372 11.11 -7.11 4.99
C LYS A 372 11.83 -6.35 3.88
N ARG A 373 12.85 -5.57 4.26
CA ARG A 373 13.74 -4.90 3.30
C ARG A 373 14.76 -5.89 2.79
N PHE A 374 14.91 -5.94 1.47
CA PHE A 374 15.69 -6.96 0.77
C PHE A 374 15.25 -8.41 1.08
N ASP A 375 15.38 -9.31 0.09
CA ASP A 375 15.17 -10.75 0.26
C ASP A 375 13.84 -11.10 0.98
N TRP A 376 12.76 -10.38 0.64
CA TRP A 376 11.44 -10.53 1.29
C TRP A 376 10.71 -11.81 0.90
N ASP A 377 11.11 -12.44 -0.20
CA ASP A 377 10.57 -13.69 -0.72
C ASP A 377 11.33 -14.92 -0.20
N THR A 378 12.39 -14.71 0.59
CA THR A 378 13.10 -15.80 1.28
C THR A 378 12.47 -16.03 2.65
N ASN A 379 11.39 -16.83 2.67
CA ASN A 379 10.86 -17.52 3.84
C ASN A 379 10.26 -18.85 3.40
#